data_AF-A0A2S9UD03-F1
#
_entry.id   AF-A0A2S9UD03-F1
#
_cell.length_a   1.000
_cell.length_b   1.000
_cell.length_c   1.000
_cell.angle_alpha   90.00
_cell.angle_beta   90.00
_cell.angle_gamma   90.00
#
_symmetry.space_group_name_H-M   'P 1'
#
loop_
_entity.id
_entity.type
_entity.pdbx_description
1 polymer ?
#
loop_
_entity_poly.entity_id
_entity_poly.type
_entity_poly.pdbx_seq_one_letter_code
_entity_poly.pdbx_strand_id
1 'polypeptide(L)'
;MDAISDVLYQVERGIMALVREGDLRKKLRRFWFESLIDISPAALPEALQRELHMLRAPFSAVQARPVAQWSENEVQQWLKAVLRFYHRLSEQAFRENAGQKM
;
A
#
# COMPACT_ATOMS: atom_id res chain seq x y z
N MET A 1 -12.69 -4.00 15.85
CA MET A 1 -11.62 -4.17 14.84
C MET A 1 -10.73 -2.96 14.95
N ASP A 2 -9.42 -3.16 15.05
CA ASP A 2 -8.46 -2.06 15.10
C ASP A 2 -8.33 -1.44 13.70
N ALA A 3 -8.35 -0.11 13.63
CA ALA A 3 -8.27 0.63 12.36
C ALA A 3 -7.01 0.25 11.56
N ILE A 4 -5.89 -0.04 12.24
CA ILE A 4 -4.66 -0.50 11.60
C ILE A 4 -4.79 -1.92 11.04
N SER A 5 -5.48 -2.81 11.76
CA SER A 5 -5.71 -4.19 11.30
C SER A 5 -6.59 -4.22 10.06
N ASP A 6 -7.58 -3.33 9.96
CA ASP A 6 -8.41 -3.20 8.76
C ASP A 6 -7.59 -2.70 7.56
N VAL A 7 -6.69 -1.74 7.77
CA VAL A 7 -5.77 -1.27 6.72
C VAL A 7 -4.82 -2.38 6.30
N LEU A 8 -4.27 -3.15 7.25
CA LEU A 8 -3.40 -4.29 6.96
C LEU A 8 -4.12 -5.31 6.07
N TYR A 9 -5.34 -5.69 6.43
CA TYR A 9 -6.14 -6.62 5.63
C TYR A 9 -6.36 -6.12 4.19
N GLN A 10 -6.70 -4.84 4.00
CA GLN A 10 -6.89 -4.26 2.66
C GLN A 10 -5.60 -4.30 1.82
N VAL A 11 -4.46 -3.98 2.44
CA VAL A 11 -3.14 -4.00 1.79
C VAL A 11 -2.72 -5.43 1.43
N GLU A 12 -2.92 -6.39 2.34
CA GLU A 12 -2.66 -7.82 2.09
C GLU A 12 -3.42 -8.33 0.88
N ARG A 13 -4.73 -8.06 0.79
CA ARG A 13 -5.52 -8.46 -0.38
C ARG A 13 -4.98 -7.87 -1.67
N GLY A 14 -4.54 -6.62 -1.63
CA GLY A 14 -3.89 -5.97 -2.76
C GLY A 14 -2.61 -6.71 -3.17
N ILE A 15 -1.73 -7.01 -2.21
CA ILE A 15 -0.45 -7.67 -2.50
C ILE A 15 -0.70 -9.06 -3.10
N MET A 16 -1.67 -9.77 -2.54
CA MET A 16 -2.12 -11.06 -3.07
C MET A 16 -2.68 -10.96 -4.49
N ALA A 17 -3.22 -9.81 -4.90
CA ALA A 17 -3.63 -9.57 -6.29
C ALA A 17 -2.42 -9.32 -7.23
N LEU A 18 -1.34 -8.74 -6.72
CA LEU A 18 -0.12 -8.46 -7.50
C LEU A 18 0.64 -9.74 -7.87
N VAL A 19 0.64 -10.76 -7.00
CA VAL A 19 1.36 -12.04 -7.21
C VAL A 19 0.64 -13.04 -8.11
N ARG A 20 -0.64 -12.81 -8.44
CA ARG A 20 -1.41 -13.67 -9.36
C ARG A 20 -0.89 -13.54 -10.79
N GLU A 21 -1.34 -14.38 -11.71
CA GLU A 21 -0.97 -14.30 -13.13
C GLU A 21 -1.58 -13.06 -13.84
N GLY A 22 -0.91 -12.54 -14.89
CA GLY A 22 -1.41 -11.44 -15.75
C GLY A 22 -0.51 -10.20 -15.83
N ASP A 23 -0.94 -9.19 -16.58
CA ASP A 23 -0.18 -7.95 -16.79
C ASP A 23 0.04 -7.18 -15.49
N LEU A 24 1.30 -7.00 -15.10
CA LEU A 24 1.69 -6.33 -13.86
C LEU A 24 1.18 -4.89 -13.81
N ARG A 25 1.28 -4.13 -14.90
CA ARG A 25 0.86 -2.72 -14.96
C ARG A 25 -0.64 -2.55 -14.72
N LYS A 26 -1.47 -3.46 -15.25
CA LYS A 26 -2.90 -3.54 -14.96
C LYS A 26 -3.16 -3.84 -13.47
N LYS A 27 -2.40 -4.77 -12.88
CA LYS A 27 -2.53 -5.10 -11.45
C LYS A 27 -2.11 -3.96 -10.53
N LEU A 28 -1.08 -3.19 -10.87
CA LEU A 28 -0.68 -1.99 -10.10
C LEU A 28 -1.82 -0.98 -10.02
N ARG A 29 -2.50 -0.72 -11.15
CA ARG A 29 -3.69 0.15 -11.18
C ARG A 29 -4.81 -0.41 -10.31
N ARG A 30 -5.04 -1.72 -10.38
CA ARG A 30 -6.04 -2.39 -9.55
C ARG A 30 -5.71 -2.26 -8.06
N PHE A 31 -4.46 -2.48 -7.68
CA PHE A 31 -3.98 -2.28 -6.31
C PHE A 31 -4.20 -0.85 -5.82
N TRP A 32 -3.91 0.14 -6.67
CA TRP A 32 -4.21 1.53 -6.35
C TRP A 32 -5.69 1.74 -6.01
N PHE A 33 -6.60 1.32 -6.90
CA PHE A 33 -8.05 1.55 -6.73
C PHE A 33 -8.71 0.68 -5.66
N GLU A 34 -8.27 -0.57 -5.47
CA GLU A 34 -8.93 -1.50 -4.55
C GLU A 34 -8.32 -1.54 -3.15
N SER A 35 -7.07 -1.09 -3.01
CA SER A 35 -6.35 -1.18 -1.74
C SER A 35 -5.84 0.16 -1.25
N LEU A 36 -5.31 1.02 -2.13
CA LEU A 36 -4.65 2.24 -1.67
C LEU A 36 -5.52 3.47 -1.63
N ILE A 37 -6.52 3.66 -2.48
CA ILE A 37 -7.23 4.94 -2.58
C ILE A 37 -8.14 5.21 -1.36
N ASP A 38 -8.76 4.16 -0.83
CA ASP A 38 -9.80 4.26 0.22
C ASP A 38 -9.25 4.24 1.66
N ILE A 39 -7.95 3.98 1.86
CA ILE A 39 -7.33 3.99 3.19
C ILE A 39 -7.37 5.41 3.78
N SER A 40 -8.07 5.65 4.88
CA SER A 40 -7.96 6.96 5.55
C SER A 40 -6.55 7.11 6.16
N PRO A 41 -5.77 8.17 5.86
CA PRO A 41 -4.49 8.38 6.53
C PRO A 41 -4.63 8.50 8.05
N ALA A 42 -5.76 9.03 8.54
CA ALA A 42 -6.02 9.13 9.98
C ALA A 42 -6.15 7.76 10.68
N ALA A 43 -6.31 6.68 9.92
CA ALA A 43 -6.29 5.31 10.43
C ALA A 43 -4.87 4.79 10.72
N LEU A 44 -3.83 5.58 10.41
CA LEU A 44 -2.42 5.20 10.54
C LEU A 44 -1.66 6.15 11.46
N PRO A 45 -0.61 5.67 12.15
CA PRO A 45 0.38 6.51 12.81
C PRO A 45 1.09 7.43 11.81
N GLU A 46 1.52 8.61 12.26
CA GLU A 46 2.10 9.66 11.41
C GLU A 46 3.24 9.14 10.50
N ALA A 47 4.10 8.27 11.01
CA ALA A 47 5.19 7.65 10.25
C ALA A 47 4.67 6.87 9.02
N LEU A 48 3.56 6.14 9.16
CA LEU A 48 2.93 5.35 8.10
C LEU A 48 2.05 6.21 7.18
N GLN A 49 1.51 7.33 7.66
CA GLN A 49 0.78 8.28 6.83
C GLN A 49 1.65 8.84 5.70
N ARG A 50 2.91 9.20 6.02
CA ARG A 50 3.86 9.68 5.02
C ARG A 50 4.16 8.62 3.96
N GLU A 51 4.36 7.38 4.37
CA GLU A 51 4.61 6.28 3.44
C GLU A 51 3.41 6.01 2.54
N LEU A 52 2.20 5.99 3.10
CA LEU A 52 0.98 5.89 2.31
C LEU A 52 0.91 7.02 1.28
N HIS A 53 1.16 8.27 1.67
CA HIS A 53 1.17 9.42 0.75
C HIS A 53 2.16 9.23 -0.42
N MET A 54 3.37 8.75 -0.15
CA MET A 54 4.35 8.46 -1.20
C MET A 54 3.89 7.34 -2.15
N LEU A 55 3.18 6.33 -1.64
CA LEU A 55 2.61 5.27 -2.48
C LEU A 55 1.50 5.79 -3.40
N ARG A 56 0.73 6.79 -2.94
CA ARG A 56 -0.35 7.42 -3.71
C ARG A 56 0.16 8.40 -4.76
N ALA A 57 1.24 9.13 -4.46
CA ALA A 57 1.70 10.26 -5.25
C ALA A 57 1.84 9.96 -6.76
N PRO A 58 2.38 8.81 -7.20
CA PRO A 58 2.49 8.50 -8.64
C PRO A 58 1.16 8.36 -9.38
N PHE A 59 0.04 8.14 -8.66
CA PHE A 59 -1.30 7.97 -9.22
C PHE A 59 -2.17 9.22 -9.11
N SER A 60 -1.90 10.10 -8.13
CA SER A 60 -2.76 11.24 -7.80
C SER A 60 -2.09 12.61 -7.92
N ALA A 61 -0.79 12.69 -8.20
CA ALA A 61 -0.10 13.95 -8.39
C ALA A 61 -0.52 14.64 -9.71
N VAL A 62 -0.32 15.96 -9.79
CA VAL A 62 -0.58 16.75 -11.01
C VAL A 62 0.22 16.21 -12.21
N GLN A 63 1.42 15.71 -11.95
CA GLN A 63 2.32 15.07 -12.91
C GLN A 63 2.13 13.54 -13.03
N ALA A 64 1.05 12.98 -12.48
CA ALA A 64 0.77 11.55 -12.58
C ALA A 64 0.60 11.14 -14.06
N ARG A 65 1.31 10.09 -14.44
CA ARG A 65 1.30 9.54 -15.80
C ARG A 65 0.77 8.11 -15.79
N PRO A 66 0.07 7.65 -16.84
CA PRO A 66 -0.46 6.29 -16.91
C PRO A 66 0.61 5.25 -16.59
N VAL A 67 0.27 4.24 -15.78
CA VAL A 67 1.20 3.13 -15.43
C VAL A 67 1.72 2.40 -16.69
N ALA A 68 0.96 2.42 -17.78
CA ALA A 68 1.39 1.92 -19.09
C ALA A 68 2.69 2.58 -19.60
N GLN A 69 2.97 3.82 -19.20
CA GLN A 69 4.13 4.61 -19.60
C GLN A 69 5.30 4.51 -18.59
N TRP A 70 5.12 3.79 -17.47
CA TRP A 70 6.17 3.64 -16.47
C TRP A 70 7.26 2.70 -16.99
N SER A 71 8.51 3.11 -16.75
CA SER A 71 9.68 2.26 -16.93
C SER A 71 9.63 1.07 -15.97
N GLU A 72 10.37 0.01 -16.30
CA GLU A 72 10.51 -1.14 -15.40
C GLU A 72 11.11 -0.75 -14.05
N ASN A 73 12.05 0.20 -14.05
CA ASN A 73 12.66 0.69 -12.82
C ASN A 73 11.62 1.39 -11.92
N GLU A 74 10.73 2.23 -12.46
CA GLU A 74 9.66 2.86 -11.67
C GLU A 74 8.69 1.82 -11.10
N VAL A 75 8.32 0.83 -11.92
CA VAL A 75 7.49 -0.30 -11.46
C VAL A 75 8.17 -1.02 -10.30
N GLN A 76 9.46 -1.35 -10.43
CA GLN A 76 10.21 -2.03 -9.37
C GLN A 76 10.36 -1.17 -8.10
N GLN A 77 10.64 0.13 -8.24
CA GLN A 77 10.76 1.04 -7.11
C GLN A 77 9.44 1.15 -6.35
N TRP A 78 8.33 1.26 -7.06
CA TRP A 78 7.01 1.31 -6.45
C TRP A 78 6.65 0.00 -5.75
N LEU A 79 6.93 -1.15 -6.36
CA LEU A 79 6.73 -2.46 -5.71
C LEU A 79 7.56 -2.60 -4.43
N LYS A 80 8.81 -2.16 -4.43
CA LYS A 80 9.66 -2.15 -3.23
C LYS A 80 9.07 -1.27 -2.13
N ALA A 81 8.50 -0.12 -2.49
CA ALA A 81 7.83 0.76 -1.54
C ALA A 81 6.57 0.11 -0.94
N VAL A 82 5.76 -0.58 -1.75
CA VAL A 82 4.58 -1.32 -1.28
C VAL A 82 4.97 -2.41 -0.28
N LEU A 83 5.97 -3.23 -0.60
CA LEU A 83 6.43 -4.29 0.29
C LEU A 83 6.97 -3.75 1.61
N ARG A 84 7.71 -2.63 1.57
CA ARG A 84 8.20 -1.96 2.78
C ARG A 84 7.06 -1.45 3.64
N PHE A 85 6.07 -0.80 3.03
CA PHE A 85 4.90 -0.28 3.73
C PHE A 85 4.12 -1.41 4.41
N TYR A 86 3.85 -2.50 3.69
CA TYR A 86 3.19 -3.67 4.24
C TYR A 86 3.95 -4.28 5.43
N HIS A 87 5.27 -4.41 5.32
CA HIS A 87 6.09 -4.91 6.41
C HIS A 87 5.95 -4.05 7.67
N ARG A 88 6.09 -2.72 7.55
CA ARG A 88 5.94 -1.80 8.69
C ARG A 88 4.53 -1.79 9.26
N LEU A 89 3.52 -1.88 8.40
CA LEU A 89 2.12 -1.98 8.81
C LEU A 89 1.87 -3.25 9.62
N SER A 90 2.46 -4.38 9.20
CA SER A 90 2.38 -5.65 9.93
C SER A 90 3.06 -5.57 11.29
N GLU A 91 4.25 -4.95 11.36
CA GLU A 91 4.96 -4.73 12.62
C GLU A 91 4.16 -3.86 13.59
N GLN A 92 3.52 -2.80 13.08
CA GLN A 92 2.69 -1.92 13.89
C GLN A 92 1.47 -2.66 14.44
N ALA A 93 0.72 -3.35 13.58
CA ALA A 93 -0.44 -4.15 13.99
C ALA A 93 -0.05 -5.23 15.01
N PHE A 94 1.12 -5.84 14.87
CA PHE A 94 1.63 -6.82 15.85
C PHE A 94 1.93 -6.17 17.21
N ARG A 95 2.57 -5.00 17.23
CA ARG A 95 2.88 -4.27 18.47
C ARG A 95 1.63 -3.85 19.22
N GLU A 96 0.60 -3.36 18.51
CA GLU A 96 -0.68 -2.97 19.11
C GLU A 96 -1.40 -4.18 19.71
N ASN A 97 -1.45 -5.29 19.00
CA ASN A 97 -2.04 -6.53 19.49
C ASN A 97 -1.26 -7.13 20.67
N ALA A 98 0.06 -6.98 20.71
CA ALA A 98 0.89 -7.42 21.83
C ALA A 98 0.71 -6.51 23.06
N GLY A 99 0.58 -5.20 22.85
CA GLY A 99 0.33 -4.22 23.91
C GLY A 99 -1.07 -4.30 24.52
N GLN A 100 -2.07 -4.80 23.78
CA GLN A 100 -3.43 -5.04 24.29
C GLN A 100 -3.57 -6.33 25.13
N LYS A 101 -2.58 -7.23 25.09
CA LYS A 101 -2.59 -8.50 25.86
C LYS A 101 -1.83 -8.43 27.19
N MET A 102 -1.24 -7.27 27.51
CA MET A 102 -0.63 -6.96 28.81
C MET A 102 -1.55 -6.04 29.61
#